data_AF-A0AAU2LQZ8-F1
#
_entry.id   AF-A0AAU2LQZ8-F1
#
_cell.length_a   1.000
_cell.length_b   1.000
_cell.length_c   1.000
_cell.angle_alpha   90.00
_cell.angle_beta   90.00
_cell.angle_gamma   90.00
#
_symmetry.space_group_name_H-M   'P 1'
#
loop_
_entity.id
_entity.type
_entity.pdbx_description
1 polymer ?
#
loop_
_entity_poly.entity_id
_entity_poly.type
_entity_poly.pdbx_seq_one_letter_code
_entity_poly.pdbx_strand_id
1 'polypeptide(L)'
;MSVENDSSQVQSVDSGSGFPTFPVAPGYRVNVRSGPGTNYAIVSVLPYGASVGIRCQSEGTNVSGPYGTTDLWDCIGNGEFVSDAYVKTGSDGYVTSRCG
;
A
#
# COMPACT_ATOMS: atom_id res chain seq x y z
N MET A 1 -5.33 24.84 36.96
CA MET A 1 -5.22 23.46 37.46
C MET A 1 -5.92 22.56 36.47
N SER A 2 -5.15 21.68 35.82
CA SER A 2 -5.52 20.39 35.20
C SER A 2 -6.63 20.41 34.13
N VAL A 3 -6.44 19.88 32.93
CA VAL A 3 -6.11 18.47 32.64
C VAL A 3 -5.54 18.28 31.23
N GLU A 4 -4.72 17.25 31.09
CA GLU A 4 -4.18 16.64 29.87
C GLU A 4 -5.27 15.79 29.19
N ASN A 5 -5.31 15.72 27.84
CA ASN A 5 -5.91 14.56 27.17
C ASN A 5 -5.30 14.29 25.79
N ASP A 6 -4.60 13.16 25.75
CA ASP A 6 -4.16 12.29 24.65
C ASP A 6 -4.55 12.68 23.22
N SER A 7 -3.54 13.02 22.41
CA SER A 7 -3.62 12.94 20.95
C SER A 7 -2.70 11.82 20.49
N SER A 8 -3.21 10.61 20.54
CA SER A 8 -2.66 9.44 19.86
C SER A 8 -2.78 9.64 18.34
N GLN A 9 -1.87 10.43 17.78
CA GLN A 9 -1.54 10.39 16.36
C GLN A 9 -0.02 10.47 16.26
N VAL A 10 0.61 9.30 16.24
CA VAL A 10 2.02 9.16 15.83
C VAL A 10 2.07 9.43 14.33
N GLN A 11 1.88 10.68 13.95
CA GLN A 11 2.21 11.19 12.61
C GLN A 11 3.65 11.69 12.71
N SER A 12 4.58 10.75 12.62
CA SER A 12 6.00 11.02 12.50
C SER A 12 6.26 11.80 11.22
N VAL A 13 6.32 13.12 11.39
CA VAL A 13 7.21 14.08 10.75
C VAL A 13 8.03 13.57 9.56
N ASP A 14 7.64 13.98 8.35
CA ASP A 14 8.57 14.63 7.42
C ASP A 14 7.78 15.61 6.55
N SER A 15 8.22 16.85 6.51
CA SER A 15 7.74 17.86 5.57
C SER A 15 8.35 17.65 4.18
N GLY A 16 8.32 16.40 3.71
CA GLY A 16 8.58 15.99 2.35
C GLY A 16 7.25 15.61 1.70
N SER A 17 7.10 15.86 0.41
CA SER A 17 5.92 15.49 -0.37
C SER A 17 5.80 13.96 -0.60
N GLY A 18 6.10 13.15 0.42
CA GLY A 18 6.33 11.72 0.36
C GLY A 18 5.17 10.89 0.91
N PHE A 19 4.87 9.80 0.21
CA PHE A 19 3.86 8.83 0.60
C PHE A 19 4.43 7.80 1.60
N PRO A 20 3.61 7.26 2.53
CA PRO A 20 4.08 6.24 3.46
C PRO A 20 4.62 5.04 2.69
N THR A 21 5.84 4.62 3.03
CA THR A 21 6.57 3.57 2.31
C THR A 21 6.53 2.27 3.10
N PHE A 22 6.13 1.20 2.43
CA PHE A 22 5.98 -0.12 3.02
C PHE A 22 6.83 -1.16 2.26
N PRO A 23 7.46 -2.11 2.97
CA PRO A 23 8.22 -3.16 2.32
C PRO A 23 7.30 -4.20 1.71
N VAL A 24 7.68 -4.72 0.55
CA VAL A 24 7.05 -5.87 -0.10
C VAL A 24 7.46 -7.16 0.62
N ALA A 25 6.61 -8.19 0.52
CA ALA A 25 6.87 -9.51 1.07
C ALA A 25 8.27 -10.04 0.67
N PRO A 26 9.10 -10.42 1.65
CA PRO A 26 10.45 -10.90 1.38
C PRO A 26 10.39 -12.22 0.58
N GLY A 27 11.24 -12.34 -0.44
CA GLY A 27 11.27 -13.52 -1.31
C GLY A 27 10.20 -13.55 -2.41
N TYR A 28 9.42 -12.47 -2.58
CA TYR A 28 8.46 -12.34 -3.67
C TYR A 28 8.86 -11.22 -4.65
N ARG A 29 8.56 -11.45 -5.93
CA ARG A 29 8.48 -10.41 -6.94
C ARG A 29 7.02 -10.08 -7.16
N VAL A 30 6.68 -8.80 -7.18
CA VAL A 30 5.29 -8.37 -7.22
C VAL A 30 5.02 -7.62 -8.51
N ASN A 31 3.94 -8.00 -9.17
CA ASN A 31 3.55 -7.41 -10.44
C ASN A 31 2.86 -6.06 -10.17
N VAL A 32 3.41 -5.00 -10.75
CA VAL A 32 2.78 -3.69 -10.83
C VAL A 32 1.84 -3.70 -12.02
N ARG A 33 0.59 -3.29 -11.80
CA ARG A 33 -0.46 -3.29 -12.81
C ARG A 33 -0.91 -1.88 -13.14
N SER A 34 -1.47 -1.70 -14.33
CA SER A 34 -2.00 -0.41 -14.80
C SER A 34 -3.36 -0.01 -14.18
N GLY A 35 -3.82 -0.72 -13.15
CA GLY A 35 -5.11 -0.49 -12.52
C GLY A 35 -5.36 -1.43 -11.34
N PRO A 36 -6.40 -1.14 -10.52
CA PRO A 36 -6.72 -1.92 -9.33
C PRO A 36 -7.44 -3.22 -9.72
N GLY A 37 -6.68 -4.25 -10.05
CA GLY A 37 -7.23 -5.56 -10.37
C GLY A 37 -6.30 -6.46 -11.18
N THR A 38 -6.54 -7.77 -11.13
CA THR A 38 -5.76 -8.75 -11.90
C THR A 38 -6.10 -8.77 -13.39
N ASN A 39 -7.20 -8.11 -13.77
CA ASN A 39 -7.62 -7.92 -15.16
C ASN A 39 -6.81 -6.82 -15.88
N TYR A 40 -6.09 -5.97 -15.15
CA TYR A 40 -5.25 -4.92 -15.74
C TYR A 40 -3.88 -5.46 -16.16
N ALA A 41 -3.30 -4.89 -17.20
CA ALA A 41 -2.00 -5.29 -17.72
C ALA A 41 -0.89 -5.07 -16.68
N ILE A 42 0.10 -5.95 -16.69
CA ILE A 42 1.32 -5.80 -15.88
C ILE A 42 2.22 -4.78 -16.60
N VAL A 43 2.52 -3.68 -15.94
CA VAL A 43 3.36 -2.59 -16.49
C VAL A 43 4.79 -2.63 -15.95
N SER A 44 4.98 -3.19 -14.76
CA SER A 44 6.29 -3.33 -14.14
C SER A 44 6.30 -4.50 -13.15
N VAL A 45 7.47 -4.88 -12.67
CA VAL A 45 7.64 -5.93 -11.66
C VAL A 45 8.63 -5.45 -10.62
N LEU A 46 8.19 -5.44 -9.37
CA LEU A 46 9.03 -5.10 -8.24
C LEU A 46 10.04 -6.21 -7.96
N PRO A 47 11.33 -5.88 -7.76
CA PRO A 47 12.33 -6.85 -7.39
C PRO A 47 12.13 -7.36 -5.96
N TYR A 48 12.86 -8.42 -5.61
CA TYR A 48 12.86 -8.97 -4.25
C TYR A 48 13.30 -7.92 -3.22
N GLY A 49 12.59 -7.82 -2.10
CA GLY A 49 12.91 -6.87 -1.04
C GLY A 49 12.68 -5.41 -1.42
N ALA A 50 11.91 -5.14 -2.47
CA ALA A 50 11.49 -3.79 -2.81
C ALA A 50 10.60 -3.17 -1.72
N SER A 51 10.55 -1.84 -1.70
CA SER A 51 9.59 -1.09 -0.91
C SER A 51 8.81 -0.15 -1.82
N VAL A 52 7.54 0.07 -1.51
CA VAL A 52 6.63 0.90 -2.29
C VAL A 52 6.06 2.04 -1.44
N GLY A 53 6.04 3.25 -2.01
CA GLY A 53 5.32 4.38 -1.43
C GLY A 53 3.85 4.32 -1.82
N ILE A 54 2.94 4.19 -0.86
CA ILE A 54 1.51 4.07 -1.14
C ILE A 54 0.86 5.45 -1.16
N ARG A 55 0.50 5.90 -2.35
CA ARG A 55 -0.16 7.20 -2.57
C ARG A 55 -1.60 7.20 -2.12
N CYS A 56 -2.35 6.21 -2.58
CA CYS A 56 -3.74 6.00 -2.23
C CYS A 56 -4.08 4.52 -2.41
N GLN A 57 -5.19 4.08 -1.84
CA GLN A 57 -5.66 2.70 -1.95
C GLN A 57 -6.99 2.62 -2.67
N SER A 58 -7.18 1.59 -3.49
CA SER A 58 -8.41 1.38 -4.25
C SER A 58 -8.87 -0.07 -4.10
N GLU A 59 -10.18 -0.28 -4.04
CA GLU A 59 -10.77 -1.62 -4.08
C GLU A 59 -10.73 -2.15 -5.52
N GLY A 60 -10.45 -3.43 -5.68
CA GLY A 60 -10.30 -4.06 -6.98
C GLY A 60 -10.56 -5.57 -6.94
N THR A 61 -9.85 -6.31 -7.78
CA THR A 61 -9.95 -7.78 -7.75
C THR A 61 -9.32 -8.33 -6.47
N ASN A 62 -9.98 -9.31 -5.85
CA ASN A 62 -9.48 -9.99 -4.68
C ASN A 62 -8.25 -10.86 -5.04
N VAL A 63 -7.18 -10.71 -4.28
CA VAL A 63 -5.90 -11.38 -4.49
C VAL A 63 -5.46 -12.02 -3.19
N SER A 64 -5.00 -13.27 -3.29
CA SER A 64 -4.39 -13.98 -2.17
C SER A 64 -2.87 -13.91 -2.29
N GLY A 65 -2.22 -13.63 -1.16
CA GLY A 65 -0.79 -13.41 -1.05
C GLY A 65 -0.25 -13.80 0.33
N PRO A 66 1.04 -13.54 0.58
CA PRO A 66 1.72 -13.92 1.81
C PRO A 66 1.15 -13.25 3.07
N TYR A 67 0.49 -12.08 2.94
CA TYR A 67 -0.14 -11.38 4.05
C TYR A 67 -1.64 -11.65 4.19
N GLY A 68 -2.19 -12.56 3.37
CA GLY A 68 -3.60 -12.92 3.40
C GLY A 68 -4.29 -12.60 2.08
N THR A 69 -5.61 -12.50 2.14
CA THR A 69 -6.47 -12.29 0.97
C THR A 69 -7.14 -10.94 1.11
N THR A 70 -6.90 -10.04 0.16
CA THR A 70 -7.43 -8.67 0.16
C THR A 70 -7.86 -8.25 -1.24
N ASP A 71 -8.87 -7.40 -1.32
CA ASP A 71 -9.30 -6.68 -2.51
C ASP A 71 -8.71 -5.27 -2.58
N LEU A 72 -7.83 -4.90 -1.65
CA LEU A 72 -7.13 -3.62 -1.66
C LEU A 72 -5.94 -3.62 -2.63
N TRP A 73 -5.85 -2.52 -3.36
CA TRP A 73 -4.79 -2.20 -4.31
C TRP A 73 -4.13 -0.88 -3.94
N ASP A 74 -2.81 -0.93 -3.77
CA ASP A 74 -1.96 0.19 -3.42
C ASP A 74 -1.50 0.90 -4.69
N CYS A 75 -1.88 2.17 -4.84
CA CYS A 75 -1.39 3.02 -5.91
C CYS A 75 0.01 3.53 -5.55
N ILE A 76 1.01 3.11 -6.30
CA ILE A 76 2.43 3.42 -6.03
C ILE A 76 2.99 4.53 -6.93
N GLY A 77 2.25 4.91 -7.97
CA GLY A 77 2.71 5.83 -9.01
C GLY A 77 1.65 6.00 -10.09
N ASN A 78 1.92 6.83 -11.11
CA ASN A 78 1.04 7.22 -12.23
C ASN A 78 0.16 6.08 -12.83
N GLY A 79 -0.94 5.72 -12.18
CA GLY A 79 -1.78 4.59 -12.59
C GLY A 79 -1.15 3.22 -12.34
N GLU A 80 -0.15 3.13 -11.48
CA GLU A 80 0.56 1.91 -11.10
C GLU A 80 0.03 1.39 -9.78
N PHE A 81 -0.47 0.16 -9.79
CA PHE A 81 -1.11 -0.48 -8.66
C PHE A 81 -0.45 -1.80 -8.31
N VAL A 82 -0.33 -2.05 -7.01
CA VAL A 82 0.20 -3.28 -6.43
C VAL A 82 -0.87 -3.86 -5.50
N SER A 83 -0.98 -5.18 -5.41
CA SER A 83 -1.91 -5.78 -4.47
C SER A 83 -1.34 -5.70 -3.05
N ASP A 84 -2.16 -5.18 -2.12
CA ASP A 84 -1.84 -5.07 -0.69
C ASP A 84 -1.54 -6.46 -0.07
N ALA A 85 -2.04 -7.55 -0.67
CA ALA A 85 -1.74 -8.93 -0.27
C ALA A 85 -0.24 -9.27 -0.21
N TYR A 86 0.59 -8.48 -0.92
CA TYR A 86 2.04 -8.63 -0.99
C TYR A 86 2.81 -7.48 -0.33
N VAL A 87 2.13 -6.46 0.21
CA VAL A 87 2.77 -5.30 0.84
C VAL A 87 2.57 -5.41 2.35
N LYS A 88 3.65 -5.24 3.13
CA LYS A 88 3.57 -5.31 4.59
C LYS A 88 3.13 -3.96 5.14
N THR A 89 1.86 -3.64 4.96
CA THR A 89 1.21 -2.45 5.50
C THR A 89 0.94 -2.58 7.00
N GLY A 90 0.81 -3.82 7.49
CA GLY A 90 0.58 -4.11 8.91
C GLY A 90 -0.88 -3.95 9.33
N SER A 91 -1.79 -3.81 8.37
CA SER A 91 -3.24 -3.77 8.58
C SER A 91 -3.94 -4.43 7.40
N ASP A 92 -4.98 -5.22 7.65
CA ASP A 92 -5.82 -5.83 6.60
C ASP A 92 -6.83 -4.82 6.00
N GLY A 93 -6.57 -3.53 6.17
CA GLY A 93 -7.47 -2.44 5.86
C GLY A 93 -6.72 -1.24 5.30
N TYR A 94 -7.44 -0.15 5.08
CA TYR A 94 -6.86 1.07 4.52
C TYR A 94 -5.79 1.65 5.47
N VAL A 95 -4.53 1.67 5.02
CA VAL A 95 -3.43 2.37 5.70
C VAL A 95 -3.26 3.81 5.20
N THR A 96 -3.87 4.15 4.08
CA THR A 96 -3.89 5.49 3.52
C THR A 96 -5.28 5.88 3.01
N SER A 97 -5.42 7.09 2.48
CA SER A 97 -6.65 7.59 1.85
C SER A 97 -7.03 6.78 0.61
N ARG A 98 -8.33 6.73 0.31
CA ARG A 98 -8.84 6.04 -0.88
C ARG A 98 -8.52 6.82 -2.16
N CYS A 99 -8.18 6.12 -3.24
CA CYS A 99 -8.13 6.73 -4.56
C CYS A 99 -9.55 7.12 -4.97
N GLY A 100 -9.74 8.37 -5.38
CA GLY A 100 -11.03 8.96 -5.77
C GLY A 100 -11.18 9.11 -7.27
#